data_AF-A0A0A1DIR8-F1
#
_entry.id   AF-A0A0A1DIR8-F1
#
_cell.length_a   1.000
_cell.length_b   1.000
_cell.length_c   1.000
_cell.angle_alpha   90.00
_cell.angle_beta   90.00
_cell.angle_gamma   90.00
#
_symmetry.space_group_name_H-M   'P 1'
#
loop_
_entity.id
_entity.type
_entity.pdbx_description
1 polymer ?
#
loop_
_entity_poly.entity_id
_entity_poly.type
_entity_poly.pdbx_seq_one_letter_code
_entity_poly.pdbx_strand_id
1 'polypeptide(L)'
;MTLRHRFTLRSFAAAGILGLTASSAVVLGATAPASAAKIALSCEVPVLGTKTFAVDITTNAPANAAPGSSLTPRITSKITVPADLADLMRGFLGANAIAGTVESVVKVDGVDRTTTITIPRTNVPASGPVVLTGTGQLSSIAAGPAGGRHTIAAGAQNVAMMLFQPGSPDGSLFPVPCAPAAGQSTTISTIAVRGASTTKAKAVFSAKKHKATVSATVSSTPAATGTVTFTLKRGAKKVKTVRASVVRGKATATFKKLRQKGKYTVTAAYSGSSTVAPSTGTAKLKVR
;
A
#
# COMPACT_ATOMS: atom_id res chain seq x y z
N MET A 1 31.07 67.45 -8.98
CA MET A 1 30.48 66.65 -10.07
C MET A 1 29.87 65.38 -9.50
N THR A 2 28.54 65.29 -9.62
CA THR A 2 27.69 64.08 -9.72
C THR A 2 27.72 63.00 -8.64
N LEU A 3 26.87 63.24 -7.63
CA LEU A 3 25.77 62.38 -7.13
C LEU A 3 25.65 60.96 -7.73
N ARG A 4 25.61 59.93 -6.87
CA ARG A 4 24.86 58.69 -7.15
C ARG A 4 24.05 58.21 -5.93
N HIS A 5 22.85 57.74 -6.27
CA HIS A 5 21.62 57.67 -5.50
C HIS A 5 21.58 56.65 -4.35
N ARG A 6 20.98 57.09 -3.23
CA ARG A 6 20.34 56.22 -2.22
C ARG A 6 19.01 55.72 -2.77
N PHE A 7 18.83 54.41 -2.88
CA PHE A 7 17.54 53.80 -3.18
C PHE A 7 16.83 53.43 -1.87
N THR A 8 15.89 54.27 -1.48
CA THR A 8 14.85 54.02 -0.47
C THR A 8 13.73 53.20 -1.11
N LEU A 9 13.48 51.99 -0.63
CA LEU A 9 12.27 51.23 -0.95
C LEU A 9 11.31 51.31 0.24
N ARG A 10 10.26 52.10 0.06
CA ARG A 10 9.10 52.22 0.94
C ARG A 10 8.15 51.04 0.73
N SER A 11 7.55 50.65 1.84
CA SER A 11 6.49 49.67 2.02
C SER A 11 5.29 49.90 1.08
N PHE A 12 4.79 48.81 0.48
CA PHE A 12 3.40 48.69 0.07
C PHE A 12 2.76 47.53 0.83
N ALA A 13 1.79 47.89 1.67
CA ALA A 13 0.80 46.97 2.19
C ALA A 13 -0.22 46.67 1.08
N ALA A 14 -0.44 45.39 0.80
CA ALA A 14 -1.58 44.94 0.03
C ALA A 14 -2.29 43.84 0.83
N ALA A 15 -3.40 44.23 1.45
CA ALA A 15 -4.38 43.34 2.03
C ALA A 15 -5.07 42.59 0.88
N GLY A 16 -4.87 41.27 0.82
CA GLY A 16 -5.58 40.38 -0.08
C GLY A 16 -6.25 39.28 0.72
N ILE A 17 -7.48 39.54 1.17
CA ILE A 17 -8.38 38.52 1.71
C ILE A 17 -8.89 37.72 0.50
N LEU A 18 -8.24 36.60 0.20
CA LEU A 18 -8.80 35.58 -0.68
C LEU A 18 -9.23 34.41 0.19
N GLY A 19 -10.54 34.18 0.21
CA GLY A 19 -11.19 33.13 0.95
C GLY A 19 -10.62 31.77 0.58
N LEU A 20 -9.98 31.12 1.56
CA LEU A 20 -9.79 29.68 1.54
C LEU A 20 -11.19 29.05 1.67
N THR A 21 -11.82 28.75 0.54
CA THR A 21 -12.76 27.64 0.51
C THR A 21 -11.97 26.40 0.93
N ALA A 22 -12.28 25.89 2.12
CA ALA A 22 -11.73 24.65 2.63
C ALA A 22 -12.36 23.49 1.84
N SER A 23 -11.97 23.34 0.57
CA SER A 23 -12.04 22.07 -0.12
C SER A 23 -11.07 21.15 0.60
N SER A 24 -11.58 20.51 1.66
CA SER A 24 -10.94 19.36 2.29
C SER A 24 -10.93 18.24 1.27
N ALA A 25 -9.95 18.30 0.35
CA ALA A 25 -9.44 17.12 -0.32
C ALA A 25 -9.03 16.18 0.81
N VAL A 26 -9.89 15.20 1.10
CA VAL A 26 -9.51 14.02 1.86
C VAL A 26 -8.39 13.42 1.04
N VAL A 27 -7.15 13.65 1.47
CA VAL A 27 -6.00 12.91 0.98
C VAL A 27 -6.29 11.46 1.40
N LEU A 28 -6.96 10.72 0.52
CA LEU A 28 -7.00 9.27 0.57
C LEU A 28 -5.54 8.87 0.69
N GLY A 29 -5.21 8.29 1.84
CA GLY A 29 -3.84 8.08 2.28
C GLY A 29 -3.00 7.42 1.20
N ALA A 30 -1.71 7.73 1.23
CA ALA A 30 -0.65 7.11 0.44
C ALA A 30 -1.05 5.71 -0.03
N THR A 31 -1.02 5.50 -1.34
CA THR A 31 -1.24 4.18 -1.96
C THR A 31 -0.46 3.16 -1.14
N ALA A 32 -1.17 2.28 -0.43
CA ALA A 32 -0.53 1.25 0.35
C ALA A 32 0.42 0.50 -0.59
N PRO A 33 1.65 0.16 -0.14
CA PRO A 33 2.57 -0.57 -0.99
C PRO A 33 1.89 -1.84 -1.48
N ALA A 34 2.10 -2.16 -2.76
CA ALA A 34 1.62 -3.41 -3.33
C ALA A 34 1.98 -4.56 -2.38
N SER A 35 0.99 -5.36 -2.01
CA SER A 35 1.25 -6.54 -1.18
C SER A 35 2.02 -7.53 -2.03
N ALA A 36 3.12 -8.06 -1.51
CA ALA A 36 3.98 -9.02 -2.20
C ALA A 36 4.05 -10.32 -1.41
N ALA A 37 3.83 -11.44 -2.08
CA ALA A 37 3.97 -12.78 -1.53
C ALA A 37 4.91 -13.60 -2.41
N LYS A 38 5.79 -14.37 -1.77
CA LYS A 38 6.60 -15.38 -2.44
C LYS A 38 5.89 -16.71 -2.31
N ILE A 39 5.49 -17.30 -3.44
CA ILE A 39 4.71 -18.53 -3.49
C ILE A 39 5.49 -19.54 -4.33
N ALA A 40 5.74 -20.71 -3.76
CA ALA A 40 6.33 -21.83 -4.48
C ALA A 40 5.24 -22.56 -5.28
N LEU A 41 5.33 -22.57 -6.61
CA LEU A 41 4.42 -23.32 -7.46
C LEU A 41 5.08 -24.63 -7.87
N SER A 42 4.41 -25.75 -7.58
CA SER A 42 4.75 -27.06 -8.10
C SER A 42 4.10 -27.21 -9.47
N CYS A 43 4.92 -27.27 -10.51
CA CYS A 43 4.51 -27.25 -11.91
C CYS A 43 4.93 -28.55 -12.59
N GLU A 44 4.02 -29.18 -13.33
CA GLU A 44 4.34 -30.36 -14.15
C GLU A 44 4.92 -29.89 -15.48
N VAL A 45 6.25 -29.88 -15.58
CA VAL A 45 6.94 -29.50 -16.80
C VAL A 45 7.01 -30.74 -17.70
N PRO A 46 6.48 -30.68 -18.94
CA PRO A 46 6.62 -31.79 -19.88
C PRO A 46 8.09 -32.23 -19.99
N VAL A 47 8.33 -33.54 -20.03
CA VAL A 47 9.67 -34.18 -20.10
C VAL A 47 10.52 -34.05 -18.82
N LEU A 48 10.46 -32.93 -18.08
CA LEU A 48 11.28 -32.70 -16.88
C LEU A 48 10.61 -33.12 -15.57
N GLY A 49 9.33 -33.48 -15.63
CA GLY A 49 8.52 -33.85 -14.47
C GLY A 49 8.18 -32.65 -13.59
N THR A 50 7.81 -32.92 -12.35
CA THR A 50 7.42 -31.88 -11.39
C THR A 50 8.62 -31.04 -10.98
N LYS A 51 8.51 -29.72 -11.16
CA LYS A 51 9.49 -28.73 -10.73
C LYS A 51 8.83 -27.68 -9.86
N THR A 52 9.57 -27.17 -8.87
CA THR A 52 9.08 -26.11 -8.00
C THR A 52 9.70 -24.78 -8.41
N PHE A 53 8.85 -23.78 -8.64
CA PHE A 53 9.25 -22.43 -9.01
C PHE A 53 8.87 -21.43 -7.93
N ALA A 54 9.80 -20.58 -7.52
CA ALA A 54 9.49 -19.45 -6.66
C ALA A 54 8.91 -18.31 -7.52
N VAL A 55 7.69 -17.90 -7.20
CA VAL A 55 6.99 -16.82 -7.90
C VAL A 55 6.72 -15.68 -6.92
N ASP A 56 7.18 -14.48 -7.28
CA ASP A 56 6.83 -13.24 -6.59
C ASP A 56 5.49 -12.76 -7.14
N ILE A 57 4.41 -12.97 -6.39
CA ILE A 57 3.06 -12.50 -6.75
C ILE A 57 2.77 -11.23 -5.96
N THR A 58 2.41 -10.16 -6.67
CA THR A 58 2.05 -8.88 -6.07
C THR A 58 0.66 -8.44 -6.51
N THR A 59 0.01 -7.63 -5.69
CA THR A 59 -1.26 -6.99 -6.04
C THR A 59 -1.26 -5.52 -5.64
N ASN A 60 -1.97 -4.70 -6.43
CA ASN A 60 -2.24 -3.30 -6.08
C ASN A 60 -3.51 -3.13 -5.23
N ALA A 61 -4.09 -4.22 -4.70
CA ALA A 61 -5.22 -4.13 -3.78
C ALA A 61 -4.87 -3.22 -2.59
N PRO A 62 -5.74 -2.26 -2.22
CA PRO A 62 -5.47 -1.39 -1.11
C PRO A 62 -5.56 -2.17 0.20
N ALA A 63 -4.72 -1.84 1.18
CA ALA A 63 -4.80 -2.46 2.52
C ALA A 63 -6.14 -2.15 3.23
N ASN A 64 -6.81 -1.05 2.86
CA ASN A 64 -8.12 -0.70 3.36
C ASN A 64 -9.08 -0.28 2.23
N ALA A 65 -10.33 -0.69 2.32
CA ALA A 65 -11.40 -0.29 1.44
C ALA A 65 -12.54 0.37 2.23
N ALA A 66 -13.22 1.33 1.61
CA ALA A 66 -14.41 1.93 2.20
C ALA A 66 -15.58 0.93 2.15
N PRO A 67 -16.47 0.90 3.17
CA PRO A 67 -17.65 0.06 3.13
C PRO A 67 -18.50 0.34 1.87
N GLY A 68 -18.99 -0.72 1.23
CA GLY A 68 -19.79 -0.65 0.00
C GLY A 68 -19.01 -0.24 -1.26
N SER A 69 -17.71 0.03 -1.18
CA SER A 69 -16.91 0.31 -2.39
C SER A 69 -16.62 -0.95 -3.20
N SER A 70 -16.21 -0.73 -4.45
CA SER A 70 -15.87 -1.78 -5.41
C SER A 70 -14.38 -1.70 -5.76
N LEU A 71 -13.70 -2.84 -5.80
CA LEU A 71 -12.26 -2.94 -6.02
C LEU A 71 -11.99 -3.83 -7.23
N THR A 72 -11.09 -3.42 -8.11
CA THR A 72 -10.63 -4.23 -9.25
C THR A 72 -9.10 -4.38 -9.21
N PRO A 73 -8.57 -5.20 -8.28
CA PRO A 73 -7.12 -5.31 -8.14
C PRO A 73 -6.45 -5.90 -9.38
N ARG A 74 -5.30 -5.34 -9.74
CA ARG A 74 -4.35 -5.91 -10.67
C ARG A 74 -3.41 -6.86 -9.92
N ILE A 75 -3.13 -7.99 -10.53
CA ILE A 75 -2.12 -8.98 -10.10
C ILE A 75 -0.92 -8.86 -11.03
N THR A 76 0.27 -8.82 -10.44
CA THR A 76 1.53 -8.93 -11.17
C THR A 76 2.27 -10.13 -10.63
N SER A 77 2.61 -11.06 -11.52
CA SER A 77 3.38 -12.27 -11.20
C SER A 77 4.77 -12.13 -11.80
N LYS A 78 5.81 -12.41 -11.03
CA LYS A 78 7.19 -12.45 -11.51
C LYS A 78 7.80 -13.80 -11.16
N ILE A 79 8.26 -14.51 -12.18
CA ILE A 79 8.92 -15.81 -12.06
C ILE A 79 10.33 -15.70 -12.63
N THR A 80 11.30 -16.32 -11.97
CA THR A 80 12.66 -16.46 -12.48
C THR A 80 12.86 -17.89 -12.94
N VAL A 81 13.02 -18.06 -14.26
CA VAL A 81 13.43 -19.31 -14.87
C VAL A 81 14.91 -19.51 -14.56
N PRO A 82 15.30 -20.61 -13.91
CA PRO A 82 16.68 -20.85 -13.52
C PRO A 82 17.57 -21.05 -14.76
N ALA A 83 18.88 -20.81 -14.59
CA ALA A 83 19.81 -20.74 -15.72
C ALA A 83 19.93 -22.06 -16.48
N ASP A 84 19.86 -23.20 -15.78
CA ASP A 84 19.87 -24.55 -16.37
C ASP A 84 18.70 -24.78 -17.31
N LEU A 85 17.49 -24.40 -16.90
CA LEU A 85 16.31 -24.48 -17.76
C LEU A 85 16.40 -23.47 -18.91
N ALA A 86 16.88 -22.26 -18.65
CA ALA A 86 17.11 -21.26 -19.69
C ALA A 86 18.14 -21.73 -20.74
N ASP A 87 19.21 -22.41 -20.31
CA ASP A 87 20.22 -23.01 -21.19
C ASP A 87 19.63 -24.14 -22.04
N LEU A 88 18.77 -24.99 -21.47
CA LEU A 88 18.04 -26.00 -22.23
C LEU A 88 17.16 -25.35 -23.32
N MET A 89 16.45 -24.27 -22.98
CA MET A 89 15.60 -23.55 -23.93
C MET A 89 16.42 -22.92 -25.06
N ARG A 90 17.59 -22.35 -24.75
CA ARG A 90 18.52 -21.78 -25.73
C ARG A 90 19.12 -22.85 -26.64
N GLY A 91 19.76 -23.85 -26.02
CA GLY A 91 20.61 -24.80 -26.73
C GLY A 91 19.83 -25.90 -27.43
N PHE A 92 18.87 -26.52 -26.74
CA PHE A 92 18.14 -27.66 -27.27
C PHE A 92 16.91 -27.23 -28.09
N LEU A 93 16.17 -26.22 -27.61
CA LEU A 93 14.94 -25.77 -28.28
C LEU A 93 15.15 -24.60 -29.25
N GLY A 94 16.33 -23.98 -29.26
CA GLY A 94 16.64 -22.85 -30.14
C GLY A 94 15.78 -21.60 -29.86
N ALA A 95 15.21 -21.49 -28.66
CA ALA A 95 14.28 -20.40 -28.32
C ALA A 95 15.03 -19.09 -28.01
N ASN A 96 14.64 -18.00 -28.66
CA ASN A 96 15.20 -16.66 -28.44
C ASN A 96 14.23 -15.71 -27.72
N ALA A 97 12.96 -16.07 -27.61
CA ALA A 97 11.98 -15.33 -26.82
C ALA A 97 10.93 -16.28 -26.22
N ILE A 98 10.30 -15.82 -25.15
CA ILE A 98 9.26 -16.52 -24.42
C ILE A 98 8.09 -15.57 -24.20
N ALA A 99 6.87 -16.02 -24.42
CA ALA A 99 5.65 -15.33 -24.00
C ALA A 99 4.69 -16.33 -23.36
N GLY A 100 3.54 -15.88 -22.90
CA GLY A 100 2.51 -16.82 -22.46
C GLY A 100 1.28 -16.18 -21.87
N THR A 101 0.34 -17.04 -21.52
CA THR A 101 -0.84 -16.69 -20.73
C THR A 101 -0.94 -17.66 -19.58
N VAL A 102 -1.47 -17.20 -18.45
CA VAL A 102 -1.74 -18.04 -17.29
C VAL A 102 -3.19 -17.89 -16.92
N GLU A 103 -3.95 -18.97 -17.02
CA GLU A 103 -5.26 -19.05 -16.40
C GLU A 103 -5.06 -19.33 -14.92
N SER A 104 -5.20 -18.28 -14.11
CA SER A 104 -4.94 -18.32 -12.69
C SER A 104 -6.26 -18.42 -11.93
N VAL A 105 -6.37 -19.44 -11.09
CA VAL A 105 -7.39 -19.49 -10.04
C VAL A 105 -6.88 -18.66 -8.87
N VAL A 106 -7.63 -17.62 -8.53
CA VAL A 106 -7.39 -16.77 -7.37
C VAL A 106 -8.56 -16.95 -6.42
N LYS A 107 -8.26 -17.25 -5.16
CA LYS A 107 -9.25 -17.37 -4.10
C LYS A 107 -9.50 -16.01 -3.48
N VAL A 108 -10.74 -15.53 -3.56
CA VAL A 108 -11.21 -14.37 -2.80
C VAL A 108 -12.14 -14.88 -1.71
N ASP A 109 -11.71 -14.76 -0.46
CA ASP A 109 -12.42 -15.31 0.71
C ASP A 109 -12.71 -16.81 0.61
N GLY A 110 -11.76 -17.55 0.03
CA GLY A 110 -11.88 -18.99 -0.19
C GLY A 110 -12.70 -19.38 -1.42
N VAL A 111 -13.38 -18.42 -2.07
CA VAL A 111 -14.13 -18.66 -3.31
C VAL A 111 -13.20 -18.51 -4.52
N ASP A 112 -13.17 -19.53 -5.35
CA ASP A 112 -12.38 -19.54 -6.58
C ASP A 112 -12.89 -18.50 -7.58
N ARG A 113 -11.96 -17.75 -8.16
CA ARG A 113 -12.19 -16.82 -9.27
C ARG A 113 -11.10 -17.02 -10.31
N THR A 114 -11.48 -17.09 -11.57
CA THR A 114 -10.53 -17.19 -12.67
C THR A 114 -10.12 -15.81 -13.16
N THR A 115 -8.84 -15.66 -13.49
CA THR A 115 -8.30 -14.48 -14.18
C THR A 115 -7.20 -14.91 -15.13
N THR A 116 -7.05 -14.19 -16.24
CA THR A 116 -5.95 -14.39 -17.17
C THR A 116 -4.81 -13.43 -16.84
N ILE A 117 -3.61 -13.97 -16.65
CA ILE A 117 -2.38 -13.21 -16.53
C ILE A 117 -1.63 -13.33 -17.85
N THR A 118 -1.36 -12.21 -18.51
CA THR A 118 -0.58 -12.17 -19.76
C THR A 118 0.89 -11.96 -19.45
N ILE A 119 1.74 -12.82 -19.98
CA ILE A 119 3.21 -12.69 -19.98
C ILE A 119 3.61 -12.14 -21.36
N PRO A 120 4.06 -10.88 -21.45
CA PRO A 120 4.49 -10.30 -22.71
C PRO A 120 5.74 -11.03 -23.23
N ARG A 121 5.94 -10.96 -24.55
CA ARG A 121 7.13 -11.52 -25.19
C ARG A 121 8.39 -10.92 -24.58
N THR A 122 9.21 -11.80 -24.02
CA THR A 122 10.44 -11.50 -23.31
C THR A 122 11.59 -12.20 -24.01
N ASN A 123 12.64 -11.48 -24.35
CA ASN A 123 13.83 -12.08 -24.97
C ASN A 123 14.54 -12.99 -23.96
N VAL A 124 14.98 -14.15 -24.44
CA VAL A 124 15.87 -15.02 -23.69
C VAL A 124 17.28 -14.41 -23.77
N PRO A 125 17.92 -14.05 -22.64
CA PRO A 125 19.27 -13.51 -22.65
C PRO A 125 20.25 -14.55 -23.22
N ALA A 126 21.45 -14.13 -23.63
CA ALA A 126 22.46 -15.07 -24.15
C ALA A 126 22.96 -16.08 -23.10
N SER A 127 22.95 -15.71 -21.83
CA SER A 127 23.33 -16.57 -20.70
C SER A 127 22.55 -16.21 -19.43
N GLY A 128 22.61 -17.09 -18.42
CA GLY A 128 21.98 -16.84 -17.11
C GLY A 128 20.45 -17.04 -17.09
N PRO A 129 19.81 -16.68 -15.96
CA PRO A 129 18.38 -16.89 -15.74
C PRO A 129 17.51 -15.94 -16.57
N VAL A 130 16.24 -16.30 -16.78
CA VAL A 130 15.24 -15.45 -17.45
C VAL A 130 14.21 -14.98 -16.44
N VAL A 131 13.91 -13.68 -16.43
CA VAL A 131 12.85 -13.12 -15.59
C VAL A 131 11.62 -12.87 -16.44
N LEU A 132 10.53 -13.54 -16.12
CA LEU A 132 9.24 -13.34 -16.78
C LEU A 132 8.31 -12.57 -15.84
N THR A 133 7.63 -11.56 -16.36
CA THR A 133 6.65 -10.77 -15.60
C THR A 133 5.31 -10.82 -16.30
N GLY A 134 4.32 -11.42 -15.66
CA GLY A 134 2.94 -11.45 -16.13
C GLY A 134 2.05 -10.46 -15.38
N THR A 135 1.01 -9.96 -16.04
CA THR A 135 -0.01 -9.14 -15.37
C THR A 135 -1.42 -9.57 -15.73
N GLY A 136 -2.32 -9.53 -14.76
CA GLY A 136 -3.75 -9.84 -14.92
C GLY A 136 -4.60 -8.93 -14.05
N GLN A 137 -5.92 -8.94 -14.28
CA GLN A 137 -6.87 -8.14 -13.54
C GLN A 137 -7.96 -9.03 -12.92
N LEU A 138 -8.16 -8.88 -11.61
CA LEU A 138 -9.25 -9.58 -10.94
C LEU A 138 -10.60 -8.96 -11.29
N SER A 139 -11.63 -9.80 -11.28
CA SER A 139 -13.01 -9.34 -11.30
C SER A 139 -13.31 -8.48 -10.06
N SER A 140 -14.35 -7.67 -10.16
CA SER A 140 -14.71 -6.73 -9.11
C SER A 140 -14.99 -7.42 -7.77
N ILE A 141 -14.42 -6.89 -6.68
CA ILE A 141 -14.62 -7.33 -5.31
C ILE A 141 -15.39 -6.22 -4.58
N ALA A 142 -16.58 -6.53 -4.08
CA ALA A 142 -17.37 -5.62 -3.26
C ALA A 142 -16.86 -5.66 -1.83
N ALA A 143 -16.49 -4.50 -1.27
CA ALA A 143 -15.89 -4.38 0.05
C ALA A 143 -16.85 -4.71 1.21
N GLY A 144 -18.14 -4.94 0.99
CA GLY A 144 -19.08 -5.27 2.07
C GLY A 144 -19.17 -4.20 3.19
N PRO A 145 -19.64 -4.57 4.41
CA PRO A 145 -19.80 -3.65 5.53
C PRO A 145 -18.49 -3.40 6.31
N ALA A 146 -18.44 -2.28 7.05
CA ALA A 146 -17.30 -1.94 7.91
C ALA A 146 -17.00 -3.05 8.94
N GLY A 147 -15.72 -3.37 9.11
CA GLY A 147 -15.26 -4.47 9.96
C GLY A 147 -15.02 -5.78 9.20
N GLY A 148 -15.53 -5.88 7.97
CA GLY A 148 -15.22 -6.99 7.07
C GLY A 148 -13.76 -7.04 6.65
N ARG A 149 -13.35 -8.18 6.09
CA ARG A 149 -12.03 -8.39 5.49
C ARG A 149 -12.19 -9.25 4.24
N HIS A 150 -11.41 -8.93 3.22
CA HIS A 150 -11.22 -9.79 2.06
C HIS A 150 -9.81 -10.36 2.05
N THR A 151 -9.66 -11.65 1.78
CA THR A 151 -8.36 -12.29 1.59
C THR A 151 -8.23 -12.72 0.14
N ILE A 152 -7.14 -12.29 -0.49
CA ILE A 152 -6.76 -12.70 -1.84
C ILE A 152 -5.64 -13.74 -1.70
N ALA A 153 -5.85 -14.92 -2.24
CA ALA A 153 -4.88 -16.01 -2.18
C ALA A 153 -4.69 -16.65 -3.57
N ALA A 154 -3.48 -17.16 -3.84
CA ALA A 154 -3.20 -17.93 -5.05
C ALA A 154 -3.83 -19.33 -4.97
N GLY A 155 -4.43 -19.77 -6.06
CA GLY A 155 -4.88 -21.14 -6.30
C GLY A 155 -4.05 -21.81 -7.40
N ALA A 156 -4.65 -22.83 -8.02
CA ALA A 156 -4.06 -23.53 -9.17
C ALA A 156 -3.91 -22.60 -10.39
N GLN A 157 -2.97 -22.92 -11.25
CA GLN A 157 -2.65 -22.14 -12.44
C GLN A 157 -2.43 -23.08 -13.62
N ASN A 158 -3.04 -22.77 -14.77
CA ASN A 158 -2.70 -23.42 -16.03
C ASN A 158 -1.88 -22.44 -16.85
N VAL A 159 -0.57 -22.71 -16.95
CA VAL A 159 0.37 -21.84 -17.67
C VAL A 159 0.47 -22.32 -19.11
N ALA A 160 0.08 -21.47 -20.06
CA ALA A 160 0.20 -21.70 -21.49
C ALA A 160 1.37 -20.85 -22.01
N MET A 161 2.54 -21.46 -22.13
CA MET A 161 3.76 -20.76 -22.52
C MET A 161 4.05 -20.95 -24.01
N MET A 162 4.64 -19.94 -24.64
CA MET A 162 5.03 -19.95 -26.04
C MET A 162 6.54 -19.73 -26.16
N LEU A 163 7.24 -20.65 -26.84
CA LEU A 163 8.65 -20.49 -27.18
C LEU A 163 8.78 -20.03 -28.62
N PHE A 164 9.55 -18.99 -28.86
CA PHE A 164 9.79 -18.45 -30.20
C PHE A 164 11.21 -18.76 -30.64
N GLN A 165 11.34 -19.32 -31.84
CA GLN A 165 12.61 -19.51 -32.52
C GLN A 165 12.87 -18.33 -33.47
N PRO A 166 14.14 -18.02 -33.82
CA PRO A 166 14.46 -17.07 -34.87
C PRO A 166 13.69 -17.39 -36.16
N GLY A 167 12.99 -16.40 -36.73
CA GLY A 167 12.22 -16.58 -37.97
C GLY A 167 10.87 -17.28 -37.82
N SER A 168 10.49 -17.74 -36.63
CA SER A 168 9.17 -18.36 -36.38
C SER A 168 8.27 -17.44 -35.56
N PRO A 169 7.24 -16.80 -36.16
CA PRO A 169 6.40 -15.83 -35.48
C PRO A 169 5.37 -16.46 -34.54
N ASP A 170 4.93 -17.68 -34.82
CA ASP A 170 3.79 -18.31 -34.12
C ASP A 170 4.19 -19.00 -32.81
N GLY A 171 5.48 -19.31 -32.65
CA GLY A 171 6.01 -20.01 -31.49
C GLY A 171 5.44 -21.42 -31.29
N SER A 172 5.93 -22.12 -30.27
CA SER A 172 5.44 -23.45 -29.89
C SER A 172 4.78 -23.38 -28.52
N LEU A 173 3.50 -23.77 -28.46
CA LEU A 173 2.70 -23.78 -27.25
C LEU A 173 3.03 -24.99 -26.37
N PHE A 174 3.23 -24.78 -25.08
CA PHE A 174 3.34 -25.86 -24.10
C PHE A 174 2.54 -25.53 -22.83
N PRO A 175 1.57 -26.39 -22.46
CA PRO A 175 0.84 -26.25 -21.21
C PRO A 175 1.68 -26.78 -20.04
N VAL A 176 1.65 -26.05 -18.92
CA VAL A 176 2.33 -26.40 -17.67
C VAL A 176 1.32 -26.16 -16.54
N PRO A 177 0.59 -27.21 -16.09
CA PRO A 177 -0.26 -27.07 -14.93
C PRO A 177 0.60 -26.87 -13.69
N CYS A 178 0.19 -25.96 -12.83
CA CYS A 178 0.88 -25.56 -11.62
C CYS A 178 -0.10 -25.48 -10.44
N ALA A 179 0.34 -25.93 -9.28
CA ALA A 179 -0.39 -25.76 -8.02
C ALA A 179 0.53 -25.17 -6.96
N PRO A 180 0.01 -24.38 -6.00
CA PRO A 180 0.79 -24.00 -4.84
C PRO A 180 1.31 -25.24 -4.11
N ALA A 181 2.59 -25.28 -3.80
CA ALA A 181 3.20 -26.35 -3.00
C ALA A 181 2.48 -26.54 -1.66
N ALA A 182 2.39 -27.79 -1.20
CA ALA A 182 1.71 -28.14 0.04
C ALA A 182 2.37 -27.48 1.26
N GLY A 183 1.55 -27.11 2.25
CA GLY A 183 2.03 -26.60 3.55
C GLY A 183 2.50 -25.15 3.59
N GLN A 184 2.50 -24.42 2.46
CA GLN A 184 2.85 -22.98 2.45
C GLN A 184 1.61 -22.07 2.55
N SER A 185 1.83 -20.81 2.91
CA SER A 185 0.80 -19.78 2.78
C SER A 185 0.64 -19.36 1.32
N THR A 186 -0.60 -19.33 0.84
CA THR A 186 -0.94 -18.82 -0.50
C THR A 186 -1.52 -17.40 -0.45
N THR A 187 -1.56 -16.77 0.72
CA THR A 187 -2.14 -15.43 0.87
C THR A 187 -1.26 -14.39 0.17
N ILE A 188 -1.84 -13.70 -0.81
CA ILE A 188 -1.20 -12.61 -1.56
C ILE A 188 -1.45 -11.28 -0.84
N SER A 189 -2.69 -11.03 -0.41
CA SER A 189 -3.07 -9.78 0.24
C SER A 189 -4.31 -9.93 1.11
N THR A 190 -4.47 -8.99 2.04
CA THR A 190 -5.69 -8.83 2.84
C THR A 190 -6.15 -7.38 2.79
N ILE A 191 -7.42 -7.20 2.49
CA ILE A 191 -8.09 -5.91 2.40
C ILE A 191 -9.00 -5.79 3.63
N ALA A 192 -8.77 -4.79 4.48
CA ALA A 192 -9.67 -4.50 5.59
C ALA A 192 -10.74 -3.49 5.17
N VAL A 193 -11.98 -3.70 5.60
CA VAL A 193 -13.08 -2.81 5.23
C VAL A 193 -13.31 -1.84 6.37
N ARG A 194 -12.92 -0.57 6.16
CA ARG A 194 -12.92 0.43 7.23
C ARG A 194 -13.52 1.74 6.77
N GLY A 195 -14.40 2.30 7.59
CA GLY A 195 -14.90 3.66 7.41
C GLY A 195 -13.77 4.67 7.53
N ALA A 196 -13.85 5.75 6.76
CA ALA A 196 -12.91 6.87 6.88
C ALA A 196 -13.02 7.54 8.26
N SER A 197 -11.92 8.15 8.71
CA SER A 197 -11.93 8.97 9.92
C SER A 197 -11.16 10.28 9.74
N THR A 198 -11.56 11.28 10.51
CA THR A 198 -10.85 12.55 10.62
C THR A 198 -10.52 12.83 12.08
N THR A 199 -9.25 13.14 12.36
CA THR A 199 -8.80 13.50 13.72
C THR A 199 -8.52 15.01 13.80
N LYS A 200 -9.22 15.71 14.68
CA LYS A 200 -8.97 17.14 15.00
C LYS A 200 -8.31 17.23 16.37
N ALA A 201 -7.13 17.84 16.45
CA ALA A 201 -6.41 18.04 17.71
C ALA A 201 -6.61 19.46 18.25
N LYS A 202 -6.72 19.58 19.58
CA LYS A 202 -6.68 20.85 20.32
C LYS A 202 -5.70 20.73 21.48
N ALA A 203 -4.94 21.80 21.72
CA ALA A 203 -3.96 21.85 22.80
C ALA A 203 -4.08 23.16 23.57
N VAL A 204 -4.10 23.08 24.91
CA VAL A 204 -4.21 24.23 25.80
C VAL A 204 -3.11 24.14 26.85
N PHE A 205 -2.32 25.22 27.01
CA PHE A 205 -1.25 25.31 28.00
C PHE A 205 -1.69 26.12 29.22
N SER A 206 -1.40 25.60 30.41
CA SER A 206 -1.54 26.30 31.69
C SER A 206 -0.15 26.65 32.23
N ALA A 207 0.20 27.94 32.15
CA ALA A 207 1.47 28.46 32.65
C ALA A 207 1.63 28.20 34.15
N LYS A 208 0.59 28.50 34.95
CA LYS A 208 0.56 28.30 36.41
C LYS A 208 0.88 26.86 36.83
N LYS A 209 0.45 25.87 36.04
CA LYS A 209 0.63 24.44 36.36
C LYS A 209 1.79 23.78 35.60
N HIS A 210 2.45 24.49 34.69
CA HIS A 210 3.40 23.93 33.71
C HIS A 210 2.89 22.65 33.02
N LYS A 211 1.61 22.69 32.63
CA LYS A 211 0.88 21.55 32.06
C LYS A 211 0.23 21.94 30.73
N ALA A 212 0.27 21.04 29.76
CA ALA A 212 -0.54 21.16 28.55
C ALA A 212 -1.57 20.04 28.49
N THR A 213 -2.84 20.41 28.41
CA THR A 213 -3.94 19.48 28.17
C THR A 213 -4.17 19.43 26.67
N VAL A 214 -4.18 18.22 26.12
CA VAL A 214 -4.41 17.97 24.71
C VAL A 214 -5.63 17.10 24.56
N SER A 215 -6.46 17.41 23.57
CA SER A 215 -7.63 16.62 23.22
C SER A 215 -7.61 16.35 21.72
N ALA A 216 -8.10 15.18 21.35
CA ALA A 216 -8.35 14.80 19.97
C ALA A 216 -9.82 14.41 19.84
N THR A 217 -10.50 14.97 18.84
CA THR A 217 -11.83 14.53 18.41
C THR A 217 -11.66 13.71 17.14
N VAL A 218 -12.10 12.46 17.17
CA VAL A 218 -12.10 11.54 16.03
C VAL A 218 -13.53 11.43 15.53
N SER A 219 -13.76 11.86 14.28
CA SER A 219 -15.04 11.78 13.60
C SER A 219 -15.00 10.67 12.55
N SER A 220 -15.93 9.70 12.64
CA SER A 220 -16.06 8.58 11.71
C SER A 220 -17.45 7.96 11.79
N THR A 221 -17.80 7.21 10.74
CA THR A 221 -18.95 6.31 10.72
C THR A 221 -18.45 4.91 10.28
N PRO A 222 -18.60 3.85 11.10
CA PRO A 222 -19.17 3.85 12.45
C PRO A 222 -18.31 4.62 13.47
N ALA A 223 -18.83 4.79 14.69
CA ALA A 223 -18.16 5.54 15.76
C ALA A 223 -16.77 4.96 16.08
N ALA A 224 -15.75 5.82 16.13
CA ALA A 224 -14.37 5.43 16.40
C ALA A 224 -14.18 4.86 17.80
N THR A 225 -13.43 3.77 17.89
CA THR A 225 -12.96 3.09 19.11
C THR A 225 -11.44 2.96 19.06
N GLY A 226 -10.78 2.57 20.16
CA GLY A 226 -9.33 2.34 20.13
C GLY A 226 -8.54 3.48 20.78
N THR A 227 -7.37 3.84 20.23
CA THR A 227 -6.42 4.72 20.91
C THR A 227 -5.88 5.85 20.04
N VAL A 228 -5.63 7.00 20.67
CA VAL A 228 -4.90 8.13 20.10
C VAL A 228 -3.55 8.26 20.78
N THR A 229 -2.50 8.29 19.98
CA THR A 229 -1.14 8.59 20.42
C THR A 229 -0.85 10.08 20.21
N PHE A 230 -0.71 10.82 21.31
CA PHE A 230 -0.29 12.22 21.32
C PHE A 230 1.22 12.32 21.40
N THR A 231 1.85 12.94 20.42
CA THR A 231 3.30 13.21 20.40
C THR A 231 3.55 14.70 20.42
N LEU A 232 4.24 15.17 21.45
CA LEU A 232 4.68 16.55 21.61
C LEU A 232 6.09 16.69 21.02
N LYS A 233 6.26 17.63 20.09
CA LYS A 233 7.53 18.00 19.47
C LYS A 233 7.87 19.47 19.73
N ARG A 234 9.16 19.79 19.80
CA ARG A 234 9.71 21.15 19.80
C ARG A 234 10.64 21.26 18.59
N GLY A 235 10.20 21.94 17.54
CA GLY A 235 10.83 21.81 16.22
C GLY A 235 10.74 20.36 15.72
N ALA A 236 11.84 19.82 15.20
CA ALA A 236 11.92 18.42 14.76
C ALA A 236 12.05 17.42 15.93
N LYS A 237 12.50 17.86 17.11
CA LYS A 237 12.79 16.97 18.24
C LYS A 237 11.50 16.52 18.94
N LYS A 238 11.33 15.21 19.08
CA LYS A 238 10.28 14.59 19.90
C LYS A 238 10.61 14.79 21.38
N VAL A 239 9.68 15.38 22.12
CA VAL A 239 9.84 15.69 23.55
C VAL A 239 9.17 14.61 24.40
N LYS A 240 7.91 14.27 24.09
CA LYS A 240 7.15 13.29 24.86
C LYS A 240 6.03 12.66 24.03
N THR A 241 5.66 11.43 24.36
CA THR A 241 4.49 10.74 23.79
C THR A 241 3.61 10.22 24.92
N VAL A 242 2.29 10.32 24.75
CA VAL A 242 1.27 9.77 25.67
C VAL A 242 0.16 9.15 24.83
N ARG A 243 -0.40 8.03 25.29
CA ARG A 243 -1.57 7.39 24.67
C ARG A 243 -2.81 7.64 25.50
N ALA A 244 -3.96 7.76 24.84
CA ALA A 244 -5.26 7.82 25.50
C ALA A 244 -6.30 7.06 24.67
N SER A 245 -7.23 6.39 25.33
CA SER A 245 -8.33 5.69 24.67
C SER A 245 -9.36 6.68 24.14
N VAL A 246 -10.00 6.33 23.03
CA VAL A 246 -11.10 7.08 22.45
C VAL A 246 -12.39 6.66 23.15
N VAL A 247 -13.04 7.61 23.81
CA VAL A 247 -14.35 7.44 24.45
C VAL A 247 -15.30 8.46 23.82
N ARG A 248 -16.39 7.98 23.23
CA ARG A 248 -17.40 8.83 22.53
C ARG A 248 -16.74 9.77 21.49
N GLY A 249 -15.81 9.24 20.70
CA GLY A 249 -15.10 10.01 19.67
C GLY A 249 -14.09 11.02 20.20
N LYS A 250 -13.75 11.02 21.50
CA LYS A 250 -12.76 11.93 22.09
C LYS A 250 -11.68 11.19 22.86
N ALA A 251 -10.45 11.65 22.75
CA ALA A 251 -9.33 11.22 23.57
C ALA A 251 -8.65 12.44 24.20
N THR A 252 -8.30 12.37 25.47
CA THR A 252 -7.67 13.49 26.21
C THR A 252 -6.44 13.00 26.93
N ALA A 253 -5.35 13.78 26.85
CA ALA A 253 -4.11 13.50 27.57
C ALA A 253 -3.53 14.80 28.15
N THR A 254 -2.62 14.67 29.12
CA THR A 254 -1.94 15.82 29.73
C THR A 254 -0.43 15.62 29.75
N PHE A 255 0.30 16.58 29.19
CA PHE A 255 1.74 16.71 29.32
C PHE A 255 2.08 17.55 30.55
N LYS A 256 2.70 16.95 31.56
CA LYS A 256 3.20 17.63 32.76
C LYS A 256 4.67 18.03 32.59
N LYS A 257 5.15 18.97 33.41
CA LYS A 257 6.56 19.43 33.48
C LYS A 257 7.05 20.16 32.21
N LEU A 258 6.19 20.97 31.59
CA LEU A 258 6.55 21.82 30.45
C LEU A 258 7.10 23.17 30.92
N ARG A 259 8.39 23.20 31.25
CA ARG A 259 9.10 24.40 31.75
C ARG A 259 9.85 25.16 30.65
N GLN A 260 10.28 24.47 29.59
CA GLN A 260 11.01 25.10 28.50
C GLN A 260 10.06 25.97 27.67
N LYS A 261 10.40 27.26 27.54
CA LYS A 261 9.64 28.19 26.70
C LYS A 261 9.84 27.87 25.22
N GLY A 262 8.82 28.14 24.42
CA GLY A 262 8.91 28.01 22.97
C GLY A 262 7.62 27.55 22.29
N LYS A 263 7.71 27.37 20.97
CA LYS A 263 6.65 26.80 20.14
C LYS A 263 6.78 25.28 20.13
N TYR A 264 5.66 24.62 20.38
CA TYR A 264 5.50 23.18 20.36
C TYR A 264 4.43 22.79 19.36
N THR A 265 4.58 21.58 18.80
CA THR A 265 3.57 20.96 17.95
C THR A 265 3.14 19.65 18.59
N VAL A 266 1.84 19.45 18.72
CA VAL A 266 1.24 18.19 19.17
C VAL A 266 0.68 17.51 17.94
N THR A 267 1.12 16.28 17.68
CA THR A 267 0.52 15.38 16.70
C THR A 267 -0.34 14.37 17.45
N ALA A 268 -1.63 14.34 17.16
CA ALA A 268 -2.56 13.31 17.61
C ALA A 268 -2.71 12.28 16.48
N ALA A 269 -2.21 11.07 16.67
CA ALA A 269 -2.35 9.98 15.71
C ALA A 269 -3.35 8.96 16.24
N TYR A 270 -4.50 8.86 15.60
CA TYR A 270 -5.49 7.81 15.85
C TYR A 270 -5.05 6.53 15.11
N SER A 271 -4.92 5.42 15.85
CA SER A 271 -4.41 4.16 15.30
C SER A 271 -5.37 3.44 14.35
N GLY A 272 -6.63 3.89 14.28
CA GLY A 272 -7.70 3.09 13.69
C GLY A 272 -8.22 2.02 14.66
N SER A 273 -9.30 1.35 14.22
CA SER A 273 -9.94 0.18 14.84
C SER A 273 -10.42 -0.75 13.73
N SER A 274 -10.86 -1.97 14.04
CA SER A 274 -11.33 -2.97 13.04
C SER A 274 -12.30 -2.40 12.00
N THR A 275 -13.11 -1.41 12.38
CA THR A 275 -14.14 -0.79 11.54
C THR A 275 -13.80 0.60 11.01
N VAL A 276 -12.72 1.24 11.50
CA VAL A 276 -12.40 2.64 11.20
C VAL A 276 -10.91 2.81 10.87
N ALA A 277 -10.62 3.47 9.75
CA ALA A 277 -9.25 3.69 9.28
C ALA A 277 -8.47 4.67 10.19
N PRO A 278 -7.15 4.54 10.29
CA PRO A 278 -6.31 5.48 11.04
C PRO A 278 -6.37 6.89 10.45
N SER A 279 -6.15 7.90 11.30
CA SER A 279 -6.05 9.30 10.86
C SER A 279 -5.16 10.10 11.81
N THR A 280 -4.73 11.29 11.37
CA THR A 280 -3.89 12.17 12.20
C THR A 280 -4.41 13.59 12.20
N GLY A 281 -4.15 14.30 13.30
CA GLY A 281 -4.42 15.72 13.46
C GLY A 281 -3.26 16.41 14.17
N THR A 282 -3.09 17.71 13.93
CA THR A 282 -2.04 18.50 14.59
C THR A 282 -2.60 19.73 15.28
N ALA A 283 -1.95 20.13 16.37
CA ALA A 283 -2.24 21.35 17.10
C ALA A 283 -0.93 22.06 17.47
N LYS A 284 -0.91 23.38 17.39
CA LYS A 284 0.22 24.20 17.82
C LYS A 284 -0.01 24.67 19.26
N LEU A 285 1.05 24.73 20.04
CA LEU A 285 1.05 25.13 21.44
C LEU A 285 2.22 26.09 21.68
N LYS A 286 2.00 27.20 22.41
CA LYS A 286 3.09 28.10 22.82
C LYS A 286 3.23 28.06 24.34
N VAL A 287 4.39 27.64 24.81
CA VAL A 287 4.78 27.70 26.23
C VAL A 287 5.46 29.05 26.46
N ARG A 288 4.90 29.85 27.39
CA ARG A 288 5.35 31.20 27.75
C ARG A 288 5.93 31.22 29.16
#